data_AF-A0A2H3EFI5-F1
#
_entry.id   AF-A0A2H3EFI5-F1
#
_cell.length_a   1.000
_cell.length_b   1.000
_cell.length_c   1.000
_cell.angle_alpha   90.00
_cell.angle_beta   90.00
_cell.angle_gamma   90.00
#
_symmetry.space_group_name_H-M   'P 1'
#
loop_
_entity.id
_entity.type
_entity.pdbx_description
1 polymer ?
#
loop_
_entity_poly.entity_id
_entity_poly.type
_entity_poly.pdbx_seq_one_letter_code
_entity_poly.pdbx_strand_id
1 'polypeptide(L)' 'EFEVRRRPVGLHHLVLTNSLADMGMWNASTGELSKAFPEDAQKGLAVDVADMEAYDKALRMFHKKHGYLVDPWPEELVY' A
#
# COMPACT_ATOMS: atom_id res chain seq x y z
N GLU A 1 1.75 11.34 -3.88
CA GLU A 1 0.42 11.76 -4.41
C GLU A 1 -0.50 12.27 -3.30
N PHE A 2 -0.69 11.52 -2.20
CA PHE A 2 -1.63 11.85 -1.12
C PHE A 2 -1.57 13.29 -0.61
N GLU A 3 -0.40 13.77 -0.18
CA GLU A 3 -0.25 15.14 0.34
C GLU A 3 -0.48 16.24 -0.71
N VAL A 4 -0.25 15.94 -1.99
CA VAL A 4 -0.54 16.87 -3.11
C VAL A 4 -2.05 17.07 -3.26
N ARG A 5 -2.84 16.03 -2.99
CA ARG A 5 -4.31 16.08 -3.06
C ARG A 5 -4.92 16.65 -1.78
N ARG A 6 -4.41 16.24 -0.61
CA ARG A 6 -4.89 16.69 0.70
C ARG A 6 -4.73 18.19 0.91
N ARG A 7 -3.63 18.78 0.42
CA ARG A 7 -3.30 20.23 0.55
C ARG A 7 -3.59 20.78 1.94
N PRO A 8 -2.92 20.25 2.99
CA PRO A 8 -3.16 20.70 4.36
C PRO A 8 -2.95 22.20 4.50
N VAL A 9 -3.72 22.83 5.39
CA VAL A 9 -3.65 24.26 5.66
C VAL A 9 -2.22 24.64 6.06
N GLY A 10 -1.64 25.59 5.33
CA GLY A 10 -0.26 26.06 5.53
C GLY A 10 0.80 25.39 4.65
N LEU A 11 0.46 24.35 3.87
CA LEU A 11 1.39 23.77 2.89
C LEU A 11 1.39 24.60 1.60
N HIS A 12 2.46 25.39 1.40
CA HIS A 12 2.63 26.22 0.20
C HIS A 12 3.33 25.49 -0.95
N HIS A 13 4.37 24.70 -0.65
CA HIS A 13 5.15 23.96 -1.63
C HIS A 13 5.58 22.59 -1.09
N LEU A 14 5.52 21.57 -1.93
CA LEU A 14 6.06 20.23 -1.67
C LEU A 14 7.17 19.95 -2.70
N VAL A 15 8.41 19.80 -2.23
CA VAL A 15 9.56 19.49 -3.08
C VAL A 15 10.07 18.10 -2.72
N LEU A 16 10.05 17.17 -3.68
CA LEU A 16 10.62 15.83 -3.55
C LEU A 16 11.99 15.84 -4.21
N THR A 17 13.06 15.77 -3.42
CA THR A 17 14.45 15.98 -3.88
C THR A 17 15.20 14.71 -4.25
N ASN A 18 14.60 13.53 -4.04
CA ASN A 18 15.17 12.24 -4.43
C ASN A 18 14.20 11.50 -5.37
N SER A 19 14.71 10.58 -6.19
CA SER A 19 13.86 9.68 -6.96
C SER A 19 12.99 8.87 -5.99
N LEU A 20 11.74 8.65 -6.37
CA LEU A 20 10.88 7.68 -5.69
C LEU A 20 11.63 6.33 -5.62
N ALA A 21 11.33 5.53 -4.59
CA ALA A 21 11.92 4.20 -4.46
C ALA A 21 11.83 3.46 -5.79
N ASP A 22 12.92 2.78 -6.19
CA ASP A 22 12.93 1.98 -7.41
C ASP A 22 11.74 1.01 -7.39
N MET A 23 10.81 1.18 -8.33
CA MET A 23 9.56 0.42 -8.32
C MET A 23 9.81 -1.07 -8.55
N GLY A 24 10.88 -1.44 -9.25
CA GLY A 24 11.30 -2.83 -9.42
C GLY A 24 11.75 -3.44 -8.09
N MET A 25 12.58 -2.72 -7.35
CA MET A 25 13.02 -3.11 -6.01
C MET A 25 11.85 -3.18 -5.04
N TRP A 26 10.93 -2.21 -5.09
CA TRP A 26 9.73 -2.20 -4.27
C TRP A 26 8.84 -3.42 -4.54
N ASN A 27 8.62 -3.76 -5.81
CA ASN A 27 7.86 -4.95 -6.21
C ASN A 27 8.55 -6.25 -5.76
N ALA A 28 9.87 -6.36 -5.95
CA ALA A 28 10.64 -7.53 -5.54
C ALA A 28 10.58 -7.75 -4.03
N SER A 29 10.83 -6.70 -3.24
CA SER A 29 10.77 -6.77 -1.78
C SER A 29 9.34 -7.06 -1.28
N THR A 30 8.32 -6.44 -1.88
CA THR A 30 6.92 -6.72 -1.54
C THR A 30 6.56 -8.18 -1.86
N GLY A 31 7.01 -8.69 -3.01
CA GLY A 31 6.83 -10.10 -3.39
C GLY A 31 7.50 -11.08 -2.41
N GLU A 32 8.69 -10.76 -1.88
CA GLU A 32 9.34 -11.56 -0.85
C GLU A 32 8.56 -11.56 0.47
N LEU A 33 8.08 -10.39 0.91
CA LEU A 33 7.27 -10.26 2.13
C LEU A 33 5.94 -11.02 2.02
N SER A 34 5.31 -11.00 0.85
CA SER A 34 4.04 -11.68 0.58
C SER A 34 4.14 -13.21 0.77
N LYS A 35 5.31 -13.82 0.52
CA LYS A 35 5.50 -15.28 0.69
C LYS A 35 5.30 -15.76 2.13
N ALA A 36 5.38 -14.86 3.11
CA ALA A 36 5.17 -15.18 4.53
C ALA A 36 3.68 -15.20 4.94
N PHE A 37 2.76 -14.96 4.00
CA PHE A 37 1.31 -14.98 4.24
C PHE A 37 0.68 -16.31 3.80
N PRO A 38 -0.54 -16.61 4.26
CA PRO A 38 -1.30 -17.75 3.77
C PRO A 38 -1.53 -17.72 2.24
N GLU A 39 -1.75 -18.88 1.63
CA GLU A 39 -1.82 -19.04 0.17
C GLU A 39 -2.96 -18.23 -0.49
N ASP A 40 -4.08 -18.05 0.22
CA ASP A 40 -5.20 -17.22 -0.23
C ASP A 40 -4.83 -15.73 -0.29
N ALA A 41 -4.09 -15.23 0.71
CA ALA A 41 -3.55 -13.88 0.72
C ALA A 41 -2.47 -13.69 -0.35
N GLN A 42 -1.60 -14.68 -0.57
CA GLN A 42 -0.61 -14.64 -1.65
C GLN A 42 -1.27 -14.55 -3.02
N LYS A 43 -2.30 -15.38 -3.27
CA LYS A 43 -3.09 -15.34 -4.50
C LYS A 43 -3.79 -14.00 -4.66
N GLY A 44 -4.41 -13.49 -3.59
CA GLY A 44 -5.08 -12.18 -3.56
C GLY A 44 -4.14 -11.01 -3.88
N LEU A 45 -2.89 -11.05 -3.45
CA LEU A 45 -1.87 -10.05 -3.79
C LEU A 45 -1.29 -10.23 -5.21
N ALA A 46 -1.42 -11.41 -5.79
CA ALA A 46 -0.93 -11.75 -7.12
C ALA A 46 -1.98 -11.58 -8.23
N VAL A 47 -3.24 -11.26 -7.89
CA VAL A 47 -4.30 -11.07 -8.89
C VAL A 47 -4.08 -9.74 -9.62
N ASP A 48 -3.99 -9.81 -10.94
CA ASP A 48 -3.97 -8.63 -11.80
C ASP A 48 -5.40 -8.08 -11.92
N VAL A 49 -5.79 -7.19 -11.00
CA VAL A 49 -7.01 -6.33 -10.96
C VAL A 49 -8.39 -7.01 -11.18
N ALA A 50 -8.46 -8.31 -11.46
CA ALA A 50 -9.67 -9.02 -11.88
C ALA A 50 -10.64 -9.31 -10.72
N ASP A 51 -10.12 -9.38 -9.49
CA ASP A 51 -10.90 -9.53 -8.27
C ASP A 51 -10.45 -8.52 -7.21
N MET A 52 -11.08 -7.35 -7.27
CA MET A 52 -10.80 -6.23 -6.36
C MET A 52 -11.14 -6.54 -4.90
N GLU A 53 -12.09 -7.45 -4.63
CA GLU A 53 -12.48 -7.81 -3.27
C GLU A 53 -11.42 -8.74 -2.63
N ALA A 54 -11.00 -9.77 -3.37
CA ALA A 54 -9.91 -10.64 -2.94
C ALA A 54 -8.59 -9.86 -2.77
N TYR A 55 -8.33 -8.92 -3.68
CA TYR A 55 -7.17 -8.04 -3.61
C TYR A 55 -7.22 -7.13 -2.37
N ASP A 56 -8.33 -6.42 -2.11
CA ASP A 56 -8.45 -5.53 -0.93
C ASP A 56 -8.29 -6.31 0.37
N LYS A 57 -8.93 -7.48 0.48
CA LYS A 57 -8.80 -8.35 1.65
C LYS A 57 -7.36 -8.78 1.89
N ALA A 58 -6.65 -9.19 0.83
CA ALA A 58 -5.26 -9.60 0.93
C ALA A 58 -4.32 -8.42 1.25
N LEU A 59 -4.59 -7.26 0.66
CA LEU A 59 -3.86 -6.02 0.91
C LEU A 59 -4.04 -5.54 2.35
N ARG A 60 -5.24 -5.66 2.94
CA ARG A 60 -5.47 -5.36 4.36
C ARG A 60 -4.65 -6.27 5.28
N MET A 61 -4.58 -7.57 4.97
CA MET A 61 -3.75 -8.51 5.73
C MET A 61 -2.26 -8.14 5.62
N PHE A 62 -1.80 -7.83 4.41
CA PHE A 62 -0.43 -7.38 4.17
C PHE A 62 -0.10 -6.11 4.95
N HIS A 63 -0.94 -5.08 4.84
CA HIS A 63 -0.76 -3.82 5.53
C HIS A 63 -0.82 -3.97 7.04
N LYS A 64 -1.71 -4.80 7.61
CA LYS A 64 -1.77 -5.02 9.06
C LYS A 64 -0.45 -5.53 9.66
N LYS A 65 0.33 -6.27 8.87
CA LYS A 65 1.63 -6.81 9.30
C LYS A 65 2.82 -5.91 8.92
N HIS A 66 2.79 -5.27 7.76
CA HIS A 66 3.97 -4.60 7.17
C HIS A 66 3.79 -3.11 6.87
N GLY A 67 2.56 -2.60 6.79
CA GLY A 67 2.26 -1.22 6.38
C GLY A 67 1.77 -0.36 7.55
N TYR A 68 0.58 -0.68 8.06
CA TYR A 68 -0.11 0.10 9.08
C TYR A 68 -0.42 -0.77 10.29
N LEU A 69 0.07 -0.34 11.45
CA LEU A 69 -0.24 -0.96 12.73
C LEU A 69 -1.52 -0.39 13.38
N VAL A 70 -2.11 0.65 12.78
CA VAL A 70 -3.32 1.30 13.27
C VAL A 70 -4.55 0.52 12.76
N ASP A 71 -5.37 0.03 13.69
CA ASP A 71 -6.60 -0.72 13.44
C ASP A 71 -7.70 -0.16 14.37
N PRO A 72 -8.79 0.43 13.85
CA PRO A 72 -9.22 0.45 12.44
C PRO A 72 -8.39 1.39 11.54
N TRP A 73 -8.46 1.14 10.23
CA TRP A 73 -7.79 1.94 9.21
C TRP A 73 -8.16 3.43 9.33
N PRO A 74 -7.21 4.38 9.24
CA PRO A 74 -7.52 5.80 9.33
C PRO A 74 -8.54 6.22 8.25
N GLU A 75 -9.61 6.91 8.65
CA GLU A 75 -10.65 7.38 7.71
C GLU A 75 -10.09 8.25 6.59
N GLU A 76 -9.05 9.03 6.88
CA GLU A 76 -8.35 9.89 5.91
C GLU A 76 -7.70 9.10 4.75
N LEU A 77 -7.51 7.80 4.92
CA LEU A 77 -6.87 6.90 3.97
C LEU A 77 -7.86 5.91 3.31
N VAL A 78 -9.16 6.03 3.60
CA VAL A 78 -10.23 5.25 2.95
C VAL A 78 -10.67 6.02 1.70
N TYR A 79 -10.64 5.36 0.53
CA TYR A 79 -11.04 5.90 -0.78
C TYR A 79 -12.30 5.21 -1.31
#